data_AF-A0AAN8LFK4-F1
#
_entry.id   AF-A0AAN8LFK4-F1
#
_cell.length_a   1.000
_cell.length_b   1.000
_cell.length_c   1.000
_cell.angle_alpha   90.00
_cell.angle_beta   90.00
_cell.angle_gamma   90.00
#
_symmetry.space_group_name_H-M   'P 1'
#
loop_
_entity.id
_entity.type
_entity.pdbx_description
1 polymer ?
#
loop_
_entity_poly.entity_id
_entity_poly.type
_entity_poly.pdbx_seq_one_letter_code
_entity_poly.pdbx_strand_id
1 'polypeptide(L)'
;MLYQLSYIPTAIERFAVTVKEIAQLFGTKLAETELPDEADAIEFQLRSQADQNRQLKDDIRSVMREARYLLSNLEARKADGQEDRDIKQDWDTVQRLLGQLRDMEMGFLRSVT
;
A
#
# COMPACT_ATOMS: atom_id res chain seq x y z
N MET A 1 3.97 28.21 15.31
CA MET A 1 3.97 26.73 15.40
C MET A 1 2.66 26.22 14.78
N LEU A 2 2.52 26.26 13.44
CA LEU A 2 1.26 25.95 12.74
C LEU A 2 1.44 25.11 11.44
N TYR A 3 2.58 24.43 11.26
CA TYR A 3 2.84 23.65 10.04
C TYR A 3 2.33 22.20 10.08
N GLN A 4 1.78 21.74 11.21
CA GLN A 4 1.47 20.32 11.40
C GLN A 4 0.03 19.92 11.01
N LEU A 5 -0.91 20.87 11.05
CA LEU A 5 -2.33 20.63 10.73
C LEU A 5 -2.62 20.57 9.22
N SER A 6 -1.79 21.18 8.38
CA SER A 6 -1.94 21.16 6.91
C SER A 6 -1.44 19.87 6.26
N TYR A 7 -0.71 19.02 7.00
CA TYR A 7 -0.02 17.88 6.41
C TYR A 7 -0.92 16.64 6.29
N ILE A 8 -1.86 16.46 7.22
CA ILE A 8 -2.63 15.22 7.36
C ILE A 8 -3.60 15.00 6.18
N PRO A 9 -4.41 15.99 5.74
CA PRO A 9 -5.27 15.81 4.57
C PRO A 9 -4.44 15.47 3.31
N THR A 10 -3.31 16.16 3.14
CA THR A 10 -2.37 15.96 2.04
C THR A 10 -1.71 14.57 2.07
N ALA A 11 -1.42 14.04 3.26
CA ALA A 11 -0.81 12.72 3.43
C ALA A 11 -1.81 11.60 3.11
N ILE A 12 -3.07 11.75 3.52
CA ILE A 12 -4.14 10.78 3.21
C ILE A 12 -4.43 10.75 1.71
N GLU A 13 -4.48 11.91 1.04
CA GLU A 13 -4.65 11.99 -0.41
C GLU A 13 -3.49 11.30 -1.15
N ARG A 14 -2.24 11.55 -0.75
CA ARG A 14 -1.06 10.89 -1.32
C ARG A 14 -1.11 9.39 -1.14
N PHE A 15 -1.49 8.93 0.05
CA PHE A 15 -1.65 7.51 0.34
C PHE A 15 -2.72 6.86 -0.56
N ALA A 16 -3.86 7.52 -0.77
CA ALA A 16 -4.92 7.02 -1.65
C ALA A 16 -4.48 6.93 -3.12
N VAL A 17 -3.70 7.89 -3.61
CA VAL A 17 -3.12 7.85 -4.97
C VAL A 17 -2.17 6.66 -5.12
N THR A 18 -1.25 6.45 -4.18
CA THR A 18 -0.30 5.32 -4.21
C THR A 18 -1.03 3.96 -4.22
N VAL A 19 -2.07 3.80 -3.39
CA VAL A 19 -2.87 2.55 -3.37
C VAL A 19 -3.53 2.27 -4.73
N LYS A 20 -4.02 3.31 -5.41
CA LYS A 20 -4.63 3.19 -6.74
C LYS A 20 -3.61 2.75 -7.80
N GLU A 21 -2.41 3.34 -7.79
CA GLU A 21 -1.34 3.00 -8.73
C GLU A 21 -0.90 1.54 -8.59
N ILE A 22 -0.74 1.06 -7.34
CA ILE A 22 -0.42 -0.34 -7.06
C ILE A 22 -1.51 -1.28 -7.58
N ALA A 23 -2.79 -0.96 -7.35
CA ALA A 23 -3.91 -1.76 -7.83
C ALA A 23 -3.96 -1.86 -9.37
N GLN A 24 -3.64 -0.78 -10.07
CA GLN A 24 -3.59 -0.76 -11.53
C GLN A 24 -2.44 -1.61 -12.08
N LEU A 25 -1.23 -1.46 -11.54
CA LEU A 25 -0.08 -2.27 -11.93
C LEU A 25 -0.33 -3.77 -11.70
N PHE A 26 -1.03 -4.10 -10.61
CA PHE A 26 -1.41 -5.48 -10.31
C PHE A 26 -2.41 -6.04 -11.32
N GLY A 27 -3.44 -5.27 -11.67
CA GLY A 27 -4.45 -5.67 -12.66
C GLY A 27 -3.87 -5.92 -14.06
N THR A 28 -2.92 -5.08 -14.50
CA THR A 28 -2.26 -5.24 -15.80
C THR A 28 -1.38 -6.50 -15.85
N LYS A 29 -0.61 -6.77 -14.79
CA LYS A 29 0.26 -7.95 -14.72
C LYS A 29 -0.49 -9.29 -14.77
N LEU A 30 -1.73 -9.34 -14.26
CA LEU A 30 -2.55 -10.55 -14.34
C LEU A 30 -3.06 -10.83 -15.76
N ALA A 31 -3.16 -9.81 -16.61
CA ALA A 31 -3.65 -9.94 -17.98
C ALA A 31 -2.56 -10.32 -18.99
N GLU A 32 -1.29 -10.04 -18.69
CA GLU A 32 -0.14 -10.32 -19.56
C GLU A 32 0.49 -11.68 -19.23
N THR A 33 -0.12 -12.78 -19.68
CA THR A 33 0.48 -14.12 -19.65
C THR A 33 0.49 -14.77 -21.03
N GLU A 34 1.50 -14.42 -21.83
CA GLU A 34 1.96 -15.22 -22.98
C GLU A 34 3.41 -15.66 -22.72
N LEU A 35 3.72 -16.93 -22.96
CA LEU A 35 5.04 -17.54 -22.72
C LEU A 35 5.90 -17.48 -24.01
N PRO A 36 7.12 -16.91 -23.97
CA PRO A 36 8.06 -16.96 -25.11
C PRO A 36 8.82 -18.30 -25.19
N ASP A 37 9.25 -18.67 -26.41
CA ASP A 37 9.70 -20.02 -26.82
C ASP A 37 11.20 -20.34 -26.57
N GLU A 38 11.91 -19.56 -25.74
CA GLU A 38 13.37 -19.67 -25.55
C GLU A 38 13.77 -19.72 -24.06
N ALA A 39 14.55 -20.73 -23.64
CA ALA A 39 14.88 -21.00 -22.24
C ALA A 39 15.55 -19.81 -21.51
N ASP A 40 16.41 -19.06 -22.19
CA ASP A 40 17.07 -17.87 -21.63
C ASP A 40 16.09 -16.70 -21.45
N ALA A 41 15.10 -16.58 -22.35
CA ALA A 41 14.02 -15.59 -22.23
C ALA A 41 13.10 -15.94 -21.06
N ILE A 42 12.79 -17.22 -20.87
CA ILE A 42 12.03 -17.71 -19.71
C ILE A 42 12.80 -17.45 -18.42
N GLU A 43 14.10 -17.73 -18.36
CA GLU A 43 14.91 -17.47 -17.16
C GLU A 43 14.99 -15.97 -16.83
N PHE A 44 15.22 -15.12 -17.84
CA PHE A 44 15.21 -13.67 -17.66
C PHE A 44 13.85 -13.17 -17.17
N GLN A 45 12.76 -13.68 -17.73
CA GLN A 45 11.40 -13.30 -17.36
C GLN A 45 11.06 -13.75 -15.92
N LEU A 46 11.46 -14.96 -15.51
CA LEU A 46 11.31 -15.45 -14.14
C LEU A 46 12.13 -14.60 -13.14
N ARG A 47 13.37 -14.24 -13.47
CA ARG A 47 14.21 -13.35 -12.65
C ARG A 47 13.58 -11.97 -12.51
N SER A 48 13.14 -11.38 -13.63
CA SER A 48 12.46 -10.08 -13.64
C SER A 48 11.18 -10.10 -12.80
N GLN A 49 10.37 -11.17 -12.92
CA GLN A 49 9.18 -11.35 -12.09
C GLN A 49 9.54 -11.48 -10.60
N ALA A 50 10.58 -12.24 -10.25
CA ALA A 50 11.04 -12.40 -8.87
C ALA A 50 11.52 -11.08 -8.24
N ASP A 51 12.27 -10.26 -8.99
CA ASP A 51 12.75 -8.96 -8.53
C ASP A 51 11.60 -7.96 -8.37
N GLN A 52 10.70 -7.90 -9.33
CA GLN A 52 9.49 -7.08 -9.23
C GLN A 52 8.60 -7.50 -8.05
N ASN A 53 8.50 -8.80 -7.80
CA ASN A 53 7.79 -9.39 -6.68
C ASN A 53 8.41 -9.00 -5.33
N ARG A 54 9.74 -8.93 -5.27
CA ARG A 54 10.46 -8.46 -4.09
C ARG A 54 10.24 -6.97 -3.84
N GLN A 55 10.31 -6.15 -4.90
CA GLN A 55 10.06 -4.72 -4.82
C GLN A 55 8.65 -4.44 -4.29
N LEU A 56 7.63 -5.12 -4.84
CA LEU A 56 6.25 -4.95 -4.41
C LEU A 56 6.04 -5.33 -2.93
N LYS A 57 6.70 -6.40 -2.46
CA LYS A 57 6.71 -6.78 -1.03
C LYS A 57 7.30 -5.68 -0.16
N ASP A 58 8.40 -5.06 -0.59
CA ASP A 58 9.07 -4.02 0.18
C ASP A 58 8.26 -2.71 0.21
N ASP A 59 7.58 -2.39 -0.90
CA ASP A 59 6.64 -1.26 -0.99
C ASP A 59 5.44 -1.47 -0.05
N ILE A 60 4.79 -2.64 -0.07
CA ILE A 60 3.68 -2.97 0.84
C ILE A 60 4.12 -2.83 2.31
N ARG A 61 5.29 -3.36 2.67
CA ARG A 61 5.83 -3.23 4.04
C ARG A 61 6.09 -1.78 4.43
N SER A 62 6.52 -0.95 3.49
CA SER A 62 6.75 0.48 3.71
C SER A 62 5.44 1.21 3.98
N VAL A 63 4.45 0.99 3.13
CA VAL A 63 3.12 1.58 3.23
C VAL A 63 2.41 1.14 4.52
N MET A 64 2.62 -0.11 4.97
CA MET A 64 2.12 -0.57 6.28
C MET A 64 2.79 0.14 7.47
N ARG A 65 4.07 0.51 7.38
CA ARG A 65 4.73 1.31 8.43
C ARG A 65 4.13 2.71 8.48
N GLU A 66 3.88 3.31 7.32
CA GLU A 66 3.24 4.63 7.21
C GLU A 66 1.82 4.62 7.77
N ALA A 67 1.01 3.61 7.44
CA ALA A 67 -0.33 3.45 7.99
C ALA A 67 -0.33 3.34 9.54
N ARG A 68 0.62 2.59 10.12
CA ARG A 68 0.77 2.53 11.59
C ARG A 68 1.14 3.88 12.18
N TYR A 69 2.02 4.62 11.53
CA TYR A 69 2.42 5.96 11.97
C TYR A 69 1.24 6.95 11.91
N LEU A 70 0.43 6.91 10.85
CA LEU A 70 -0.80 7.71 10.73
C LEU A 70 -1.80 7.40 11.84
N LEU A 71 -2.02 6.12 12.15
CA LEU A 71 -2.91 5.72 13.25
C LEU A 71 -2.43 6.25 14.60
N SER A 72 -1.13 6.13 14.91
CA SER A 72 -0.57 6.67 16.15
C SER A 72 -0.70 8.19 16.25
N ASN A 73 -0.57 8.92 15.13
CA ASN A 73 -0.79 10.37 15.11
C ASN A 73 -2.26 10.74 15.33
N LEU A 74 -3.20 9.99 14.74
CA LEU A 74 -4.64 10.20 14.97
C LEU A 74 -5.01 9.90 16.43
N GLU A 75 -4.43 8.86 17.03
CA GLU A 75 -4.60 8.53 18.45
C GLU A 75 -4.06 9.64 19.38
N ALA A 76 -2.88 10.20 19.08
CA ALA A 76 -2.33 11.32 19.84
C ALA A 76 -3.24 12.55 19.78
N ARG A 77 -3.76 12.90 18.61
CA ARG A 77 -4.70 14.03 18.45
C ARG A 77 -6.03 13.80 19.18
N LYS A 78 -6.51 12.56 19.24
CA LYS A 78 -7.66 12.18 20.05
C LYS A 78 -7.37 12.37 21.55
N ALA A 79 -6.19 11.98 22.03
CA ALA A 79 -5.78 12.17 23.42
C ALA A 79 -5.63 13.66 23.81
N ASP A 80 -5.25 14.51 22.84
CA ASP A 80 -5.16 15.96 23.00
C ASP A 80 -6.53 16.69 22.98
N GLY A 81 -7.63 15.93 23.01
CA GLY A 81 -8.99 16.48 23.06
C GLY A 81 -9.50 17.06 21.74
N GLN A 82 -8.82 16.80 20.61
CA GLN A 82 -9.25 17.22 19.28
C GLN A 82 -10.24 16.23 18.62
N GLU A 83 -10.84 15.30 19.37
CA GLU A 83 -11.74 14.28 18.83
C GLU A 83 -13.02 14.90 18.24
N ASP A 84 -13.00 15.14 16.93
CA ASP A 84 -14.16 15.49 16.12
C ASP A 84 -14.43 14.41 15.06
N ARG A 85 -15.60 14.47 14.42
CA ARG A 85 -16.07 13.55 13.36
C ARG A 85 -15.02 13.32 12.27
N ASP A 86 -14.23 14.34 11.94
CA ASP A 86 -13.18 14.26 10.94
C ASP A 86 -12.05 13.30 11.35
N ILE A 87 -11.61 13.32 12.61
CA ILE A 87 -10.56 12.40 13.10
C ILE A 87 -11.07 10.95 13.08
N LYS A 88 -12.35 10.75 13.42
CA LYS A 88 -12.96 9.42 13.37
C LYS A 88 -13.05 8.90 11.93
N GLN A 89 -13.46 9.76 11.00
CA GLN A 89 -13.55 9.43 9.57
C GLN A 89 -12.17 9.13 8.97
N ASP A 90 -11.14 9.89 9.33
CA ASP A 90 -9.76 9.65 8.92
C ASP A 90 -9.27 8.29 9.46
N TRP A 91 -9.57 7.98 10.73
CA TRP A 91 -9.22 6.72 11.36
C TRP A 91 -9.88 5.52 10.66
N ASP A 92 -11.20 5.60 10.41
CA ASP A 92 -11.95 4.56 9.69
C ASP A 92 -11.40 4.35 8.27
N THR A 93 -11.00 5.44 7.61
CA THR A 93 -10.40 5.41 6.27
C THR A 93 -9.05 4.70 6.28
N VAL A 94 -8.15 5.05 7.21
CA VAL A 94 -6.83 4.41 7.33
C VAL A 94 -6.96 2.94 7.68
N GLN A 95 -7.89 2.56 8.57
CA GLN A 95 -8.14 1.16 8.92
C GLN A 95 -8.64 0.35 7.72
N ARG A 96 -9.57 0.88 6.94
CA ARG A 96 -10.09 0.21 5.74
C ARG A 96 -8.98 -0.05 4.72
N LEU A 97 -8.15 0.96 4.45
CA LEU A 97 -7.04 0.85 3.49
C LEU A 97 -5.94 -0.09 4.02
N LEU A 98 -5.67 -0.11 5.32
CA LEU A 98 -4.76 -1.07 5.94
C LEU A 98 -5.27 -2.52 5.81
N GLY A 99 -6.58 -2.73 5.92
CA GLY A 99 -7.22 -4.02 5.65
C GLY A 99 -6.98 -4.48 4.21
N GLN A 100 -7.19 -3.59 3.23
CA GLN A 100 -6.94 -3.88 1.82
C GLN A 100 -5.48 -4.24 1.54
N LEU A 101 -4.53 -3.54 2.16
CA LEU A 101 -3.08 -3.85 2.04
C LEU A 101 -2.73 -5.22 2.63
N ARG A 102 -3.34 -5.60 3.75
CA ARG A 102 -3.15 -6.94 4.34
C ARG A 102 -3.71 -8.03 3.43
N ASP A 103 -4.87 -7.81 2.83
CA ASP A 103 -5.47 -8.76 1.89
C ASP A 103 -4.59 -8.92 0.64
N MET A 104 -3.99 -7.84 0.14
CA MET A 104 -3.01 -7.87 -0.95
C MET A 104 -1.74 -8.63 -0.56
N GLU A 105 -1.18 -8.40 0.64
CA GLU A 105 -0.01 -9.13 1.14
C GLU A 105 -0.29 -10.64 1.26
N MET A 106 -1.47 -11.01 1.76
CA MET A 106 -1.88 -12.41 1.89
C MET A 106 -2.15 -13.09 0.54
N GLY A 107 -2.81 -12.39 -0.39
CA GLY A 107 -3.01 -12.88 -1.76
C GLY A 107 -1.70 -13.13 -2.48
N PHE A 108 -0.72 -12.24 -2.28
CA PHE A 108 0.62 -12.38 -2.83
C PHE A 108 1.38 -13.57 -2.24
N LEU A 109 1.35 -13.78 -0.93
CA LEU A 109 1.96 -14.95 -0.28
C LEU A 109 1.44 -16.28 -0.85
N ARG A 110 0.13 -16.35 -1.18
CA ARG A 110 -0.49 -17.54 -1.77
C ARG A 110 -0.13 -17.78 -3.24
N SER A 111 0.29 -16.75 -3.97
CA SER A 111 0.64 -16.86 -5.40
C SER A 111 2.09 -17.28 -5.64
N VAL A 112 2.93 -17.30 -4.61
CA VAL A 112 4.38 -17.55 -4.71
C VAL A 112 4.81 -18.77 -3.86
N THR A 113 3.85 -19.59 -3.43
CA THR A 113 4.07 -20.89 -2.75
C THR A 113 3.51 -21.99 -3.62
#